data_AF-A0AAW3TC13-F1
#
_entry.id   AF-A0AAW3TC13-F1
#
_cell.length_a   1.000
_cell.length_b   1.000
_cell.length_c   1.000
_cell.angle_alpha   90.00
_cell.angle_beta   90.00
_cell.angle_gamma   90.00
#
_symmetry.space_group_name_H-M   'P 1'
#
loop_
_entity.id
_entity.type
_entity.pdbx_description
1 polymer ?
#
loop_
_entity_poly.entity_id
_entity_poly.type
_entity_poly.pdbx_seq_one_letter_code
_entity_poly.pdbx_strand_id
1 'polypeptide(L)' 'MKLEEEGVTLFRDQGCRYCREYWISDSDQPRLIGVSHDYQCHLYRCGVCSSWWEYGLNYPHVIDQVRALRIAATLERGPS' A
#
# COMPACT_ATOMS: atom_id res chain seq x y z
N MET A 1 -15.07 13.38 -27.04
CA MET A 1 -14.51 12.10 -26.57
C MET A 1 -13.92 12.39 -25.20
N LYS A 2 -14.57 11.91 -24.13
CA LYS A 2 -14.07 12.09 -22.76
C LYS A 2 -12.80 11.25 -22.65
N LEU A 3 -11.66 11.92 -22.51
CA LEU A 3 -10.46 11.26 -22.05
C LEU A 3 -10.78 10.79 -20.63
N GLU A 4 -10.95 9.49 -20.45
CA GLU A 4 -11.02 8.89 -19.13
C GLU A 4 -9.65 9.13 -18.50
N GLU A 5 -9.55 10.21 -17.71
CA GLU A 5 -8.39 10.46 -16.85
C GLU A 5 -8.26 9.22 -15.97
N GLU A 6 -7.26 8.38 -16.26
CA GLU A 6 -6.86 7.28 -15.39
C GLU A 6 -6.73 7.84 -13.97
N GLY A 7 -7.70 7.49 -13.12
CA GLY A 7 -8.00 8.17 -11.88
C GLY A 7 -6.87 8.05 -10.86
N VAL A 8 -5.86 8.90 -10.98
CA VAL A 8 -4.83 9.06 -9.96
C VAL A 8 -5.50 9.70 -8.74
N THR A 9 -5.91 8.86 -7.79
CA THR A 9 -6.44 9.32 -6.51
C THR A 9 -5.31 10.03 -5.77
N LEU A 10 -5.48 11.31 -5.41
CA LEU A 10 -4.46 12.06 -4.69
C LEU A 10 -4.20 11.42 -3.33
N PHE A 11 -2.96 11.42 -2.86
CA PHE A 11 -2.57 10.80 -1.58
C PHE A 11 -3.46 11.24 -0.40
N ARG A 12 -3.87 12.51 -0.36
CA ARG A 12 -4.77 13.06 0.67
C ARG A 12 -6.15 12.40 0.73
N ASP A 13 -6.58 11.82 -0.40
CA ASP A 13 -7.87 11.17 -0.59
C ASP A 13 -7.76 9.65 -0.42
N GLN A 14 -6.55 9.11 -0.18
CA GLN A 14 -6.29 7.69 0.00
C GLN A 14 -6.33 7.28 1.48
N GLY A 15 -7.00 6.16 1.75
CA GLY A 15 -7.12 5.55 3.08
C GLY A 15 -7.75 6.47 4.13
N CYS A 16 -7.52 6.16 5.41
CA CYS A 16 -7.96 7.01 6.51
C CYS A 16 -6.89 8.02 6.92
N ARG A 17 -7.30 9.03 7.71
CA ARG A 17 -6.40 10.03 8.28
C ARG A 17 -5.16 9.41 8.96
N TYR A 18 -5.37 8.34 9.72
CA TYR A 18 -4.29 7.60 10.39
C TYR A 18 -3.24 7.07 9.40
N CYS A 19 -3.65 6.50 8.26
CA CYS A 19 -2.69 6.03 7.24
C CYS A 19 -1.82 7.19 6.75
N ARG A 20 -2.45 8.32 6.46
CA ARG A 20 -1.76 9.48 5.90
C ARG A 20 -0.80 10.12 6.88
N GLU A 21 -1.21 10.24 8.14
CA GLU A 21 -0.33 10.74 9.20
C GLU A 21 0.88 9.82 9.40
N TYR A 22 0.70 8.49 9.38
CA TYR A 22 1.80 7.52 9.50
C TYR A 22 2.81 7.60 8.33
N TRP A 23 2.33 7.75 7.10
CA TRP A 23 3.21 7.93 5.95
C TRP A 23 3.95 9.27 5.92
N ILE A 24 3.45 10.29 6.63
CA ILE A 24 4.07 11.63 6.71
C ILE A 24 4.98 11.76 7.94
N SER A 25 4.62 11.11 9.05
CA SER A 25 5.38 11.15 10.29
C SER A 25 6.48 10.09 10.29
N ASP A 26 7.72 10.54 10.34
CA ASP A 26 8.97 9.77 10.26
C ASP A 26 9.11 8.58 11.23
N SER A 27 8.19 8.40 12.18
CA SER A 27 8.34 7.48 13.30
C SER A 27 7.58 6.16 13.21
N ASP A 28 6.59 6.03 12.32
CA ASP A 28 5.75 4.83 12.34
C ASP A 28 5.06 4.60 10.98
N GLN A 29 5.42 3.52 10.30
CA GLN A 29 4.75 3.09 9.06
C GLN A 29 3.48 2.30 9.41
N PRO A 30 2.47 2.18 8.52
CA PRO A 30 1.39 1.23 8.73
C PRO A 30 1.97 -0.18 8.96
N ARG A 31 1.20 -1.13 9.50
CA ARG A 31 1.73 -2.47 9.77
C ARG A 31 2.26 -3.11 8.49
N LEU A 32 3.59 -3.28 8.40
CA LEU A 32 4.25 -4.00 7.31
C LEU A 32 3.81 -5.46 7.35
N ILE A 33 3.34 -5.95 6.20
CA ILE A 33 2.93 -7.34 6.00
C ILE A 33 4.09 -8.15 5.44
N GLY A 34 4.86 -7.56 4.52
CA GLY A 34 6.09 -8.17 4.01
C GLY A 34 6.64 -7.43 2.80
N VAL A 35 7.77 -7.94 2.30
CA VAL A 35 8.43 -7.47 1.08
C VAL A 35 8.22 -8.49 -0.03
N SER A 36 7.85 -8.01 -1.22
CA SER A 36 7.78 -8.82 -2.43
C SER A 36 8.91 -8.43 -3.36
N HIS A 37 9.79 -9.40 -3.68
CA HIS A 37 10.85 -9.20 -4.66
C HIS A 37 10.31 -9.23 -6.11
N ASP A 38 9.30 -10.06 -6.37
CA ASP A 38 8.62 -10.15 -7.67
C ASP A 38 7.98 -8.82 -8.08
N TYR A 39 7.29 -8.16 -7.14
CA TYR A 39 6.64 -6.87 -7.37
C TYR A 39 7.53 -5.68 -7.01
N GLN A 40 8.73 -5.93 -6.47
CA GLN A 40 9.67 -4.91 -6.00
C GLN A 40 9.01 -3.86 -5.09
N CYS A 41 8.19 -4.34 -4.13
CA CYS A 41 7.40 -3.48 -3.28
C CYS A 41 7.23 -4.04 -1.87
N HIS A 42 6.87 -3.15 -0.95
CA HIS A 42 6.47 -3.45 0.41
C HIS A 42 4.93 -3.43 0.49
N LEU A 43 4.36 -4.47 1.09
CA LEU A 43 2.93 -4.56 1.32
C LEU A 43 2.60 -4.19 2.76
N TYR A 44 1.65 -3.28 2.94
CA TYR A 44 1.19 -2.84 4.25
C TYR A 44 -0.32 -2.99 4.39
N ARG A 45 -0.79 -3.13 5.64
CA ARG A 45 -2.21 -3.12 5.96
C ARG A 45 -2.50 -2.18 7.12
N CYS A 46 -3.44 -1.27 6.93
CA CYS A 46 -3.86 -0.39 8.01
C CYS A 46 -4.64 -1.18 9.08
N GLY A 47 -4.27 -1.05 10.35
CA GLY A 47 -5.04 -1.63 11.46
C GLY A 47 -6.36 -0.93 11.76
N VAL A 48 -6.56 0.31 11.27
CA VAL A 48 -7.75 1.13 11.53
C VAL A 48 -8.80 0.96 10.43
N CYS A 49 -8.46 1.26 9.18
CA CYS A 49 -9.41 1.20 8.05
C CYS A 49 -9.29 -0.07 7.21
N SER A 50 -8.38 -0.99 7.56
CA SER A 50 -8.13 -2.24 6.83
C SER A 50 -7.66 -2.09 5.37
N SER A 51 -7.40 -0.87 4.88
CA SER A 51 -6.89 -0.64 3.53
C SER A 51 -5.51 -1.24 3.33
N TRP A 52 -5.28 -1.77 2.12
CA TRP A 52 -3.99 -2.27 1.67
C TRP A 52 -3.20 -1.17 0.99
N TRP A 53 -1.92 -1.09 1.30
CA TRP A 53 -1.01 -0.10 0.72
C TRP A 53 0.20 -0.79 0.09
N GLU A 54 0.59 -0.31 -1.08
CA GLU A 54 1.81 -0.71 -1.78
C GLU A 54 2.82 0.43 -1.74
N TYR A 55 4.07 0.13 -1.37
CA TYR A 55 5.18 1.06 -1.45
C TYR A 55 6.35 0.46 -2.21
N GLY A 56 6.56 0.93 -3.43
CA GLY A 56 7.67 0.54 -4.32
C GLY A 56 8.52 1.75 -4.70
N LEU A 57 8.67 2.00 -6.00
CA LEU A 57 9.57 3.05 -6.54
C LEU A 57 9.02 4.48 -6.53
N ASN A 58 7.70 4.66 -6.41
CA ASN A 58 7.06 5.97 -6.45
C ASN A 58 6.69 6.43 -5.03
N TYR A 59 5.39 6.45 -4.75
CA TYR A 59 4.81 6.86 -3.48
C TYR A 59 3.90 5.77 -2.95
N PRO A 60 3.72 5.70 -1.62
CA PRO A 60 2.75 4.79 -1.02
C PRO A 60 1.35 5.13 -1.54
N HIS A 61 0.64 4.11 -2.00
CA HIS A 61 -0.74 4.27 -2.45
C HIS A 61 -1.61 3.08 -2.06
N VAL A 62 -2.91 3.32 -1.92
CA VAL A 62 -3.91 2.30 -1.65
C VAL A 62 -4.11 1.45 -2.91
N ILE A 63 -4.13 0.14 -2.70
CA ILE A 63 -4.40 -0.86 -3.72
C ILE A 63 -5.66 -1.65 -3.36
N ASP A 64 -6.30 -2.24 -4.37
CA ASP A 64 -7.43 -3.12 -4.16
C ASP A 64 -7.00 -4.46 -3.53
N GLN A 65 -7.99 -5.19 -3.01
CA GLN A 65 -7.76 -6.47 -2.34
C GLN A 65 -7.20 -7.55 -3.27
N VAL A 66 -7.57 -7.57 -4.55
CA VAL A 66 -7.09 -8.58 -5.51
C VAL A 66 -5.60 -8.37 -5.76
N ARG A 67 -5.16 -7.12 -5.99
CA ARG A 67 -3.73 -6.79 -6.10
C ARG A 67 -2.98 -7.13 -4.82
N ALA A 68 -3.52 -6.77 -3.67
CA ALA A 68 -2.90 -7.07 -2.38
C ALA A 68 -2.70 -8.57 -2.16
N LEU A 69 -3.68 -9.41 -2.52
CA LEU A 69 -3.57 -10.86 -2.41
C LEU A 69 -2.52 -11.45 -3.36
N ARG A 70 -2.37 -10.88 -4.57
CA ARG A 70 -1.33 -11.31 -5.51
C ARG A 70 0.07 -11.02 -4.98
N ILE A 71 0.28 -9.82 -4.41
CA ILE A 71 1.54 -9.46 -3.75
C ILE A 71 1.76 -10.34 -2.52
N ALA A 72 0.71 -10.55 -1.70
CA ALA A 72 0.77 -11.38 -0.49
C ALA A 72 1.23 -12.81 -0.79
N ALA A 73 0.84 -13.36 -1.95
CA ALA A 73 1.23 -14.70 -2.37
C ALA A 73 2.72 -14.84 -2.72
N THR A 74 3.43 -13.74 -2.98
CA THR A 74 4.86 -13.72 -3.32
C THR A 74 5.73 -13.17 -2.20
N LEU A 75 5.14 -12.83 -1.04
CA LEU A 75 5.92 -12.40 0.11
C LEU A 75 6.80 -13.56 0.57
N GLU A 76 8.08 -13.25 0.78
CA GLU A 76 8.97 -14.21 1.40
C GLU A 76 8.40 -14.60 2.76
N ARG A 77 8.12 -15.90 2.93
CA ARG A 77 7.92 -16.44 4.27
C ARG A 77 9.27 -16.31 4.96
N GLY A 78 9.40 -15.32 5.85
CA GLY A 78 10.59 -15.19 6.69
C GLY A 78 10.91 -16.54 7.36
N PRO A 79 12.19 -16.80 7.69
CA PRO A 79 12.60 -18.09 8.24
C PRO A 79 11.75 -18.43 9.46
N SER A 80 11.18 -19.63 9.45
CA SER A 80 10.38 -20.20 10.54
C SER A 80 11.19 -20.40 11.81
#